data_AF-A0A2G9MNC8-F1
#
_entry.id   AF-A0A2G9MNC8-F1
#
_cell.length_a   1.000
_cell.length_b   1.000
_cell.length_c   1.000
_cell.angle_alpha   90.00
_cell.angle_beta   90.00
_cell.angle_gamma   90.00
#
_symmetry.space_group_name_H-M   'P 1'
#
loop_
_entity.id
_entity.type
_entity.pdbx_description
1 polymer ?
#
loop_
_entity_poly.entity_id
_entity_poly.type
_entity_poly.pdbx_seq_one_letter_code
_entity_poly.pdbx_strand_id
1 'polypeptide(L)'
;MLDSHIAKRSDLEELINTLNPSQKELELAIYDLMINSLNAYKASLNDKVNQTIELIKEENNIFNDEKIREKLFYWFGKYGKSPAFIFVLNYDSALHEHNVFGGKTERACIGKKINDLNIIFDLERIAYEDGAILLTNNGLIHSTNVQLQNVNPAEIYTSKRVKNEHKDKLFGFRQPVNTRHYSSLGASFHMFGTIIYTLGEESKQIRRFQQGIITFSTLKEENSLAKRRVKKLL
;
A
#
# COMPACT_ATOMS: atom_id res chain seq x y z
N MET A 1 6.93 -14.84 -1.30
CA MET A 1 6.08 -13.61 -1.38
C MET A 1 6.90 -12.41 -1.82
N LEU A 2 8.01 -12.07 -1.14
CA LEU A 2 8.87 -10.93 -1.51
C LEU A 2 9.42 -11.03 -2.94
N ASP A 3 9.89 -12.20 -3.38
CA ASP A 3 10.38 -12.41 -4.74
C ASP A 3 9.31 -12.13 -5.81
N SER A 4 8.05 -12.41 -5.47
CA SER A 4 6.91 -12.08 -6.33
C SER A 4 6.63 -10.59 -6.39
N HIS A 5 6.98 -9.80 -5.37
CA HIS A 5 6.88 -8.34 -5.43
C HIS A 5 8.02 -7.76 -6.28
N ILE A 6 9.24 -8.23 -6.07
CA ILE A 6 10.40 -7.81 -6.88
C ILE A 6 10.15 -8.09 -8.37
N ALA A 7 9.63 -9.27 -8.71
CA ALA A 7 9.26 -9.63 -10.08
C ALA A 7 8.14 -8.75 -10.67
N LYS A 8 7.31 -8.11 -9.84
CA LYS A 8 6.21 -7.23 -10.26
C LYS A 8 6.65 -5.80 -10.52
N ARG A 9 7.89 -5.42 -10.17
CA ARG A 9 8.44 -4.09 -10.44
C ARG A 9 8.49 -3.78 -11.94
N SER A 10 8.92 -4.74 -12.76
CA SER A 10 8.98 -4.56 -14.23
C SER A 10 7.60 -4.41 -14.86
N ASP A 11 6.61 -5.19 -14.40
CA ASP A 11 5.20 -5.05 -14.78
C ASP A 11 4.68 -3.63 -14.47
N LEU A 12 5.06 -3.07 -13.32
CA LEU A 12 4.69 -1.70 -12.94
C LEU A 12 5.41 -0.67 -13.83
N GLU A 13 6.69 -0.86 -14.09
CA GLU A 13 7.48 0.04 -14.93
C GLU A 13 6.92 0.14 -16.35
N GLU A 14 6.56 -0.99 -16.96
CA GLU A 14 5.89 -1.05 -18.28
C GLU A 14 4.57 -0.27 -18.27
N LEU A 15 3.76 -0.46 -17.21
CA LEU A 15 2.51 0.27 -17.03
C LEU A 15 2.73 1.79 -16.95
N ILE A 16 3.69 2.24 -16.13
CA ILE A 16 3.93 3.67 -15.94
C ILE A 16 4.47 4.32 -17.22
N ASN A 17 5.37 3.65 -17.94
CA ASN A 17 5.85 4.13 -19.24
C ASN A 17 4.70 4.35 -20.24
N THR A 18 3.63 3.54 -20.12
CA THR A 18 2.46 3.65 -20.98
C THR A 18 1.49 4.74 -20.53
N LEU A 19 1.20 4.82 -19.22
CA LEU A 19 0.18 5.72 -18.70
C LEU A 19 0.72 7.11 -18.35
N ASN A 20 1.83 7.19 -17.63
CA ASN A 20 2.33 8.41 -17.01
C ASN A 20 3.87 8.44 -17.00
N PRO A 21 4.55 8.48 -18.17
CA PRO A 21 6.01 8.38 -18.24
C PRO A 21 6.73 9.48 -17.44
N SER A 22 6.13 10.66 -17.29
CA SER A 22 6.68 11.76 -16.47
C SER A 22 6.72 11.47 -14.96
N GLN A 23 5.93 10.50 -14.49
CA GLN A 23 5.84 10.11 -13.06
C GLN A 23 6.64 8.84 -12.74
N LYS A 24 7.37 8.30 -13.72
CA LYS A 24 8.12 7.03 -13.61
C LYS A 24 9.00 6.95 -12.37
N GLU A 25 9.89 7.93 -12.18
CA GLU A 25 10.84 7.91 -11.07
C GLU A 25 10.12 7.95 -9.72
N LEU A 26 9.06 8.77 -9.62
CA LEU A 26 8.29 8.92 -8.39
C LEU A 26 7.53 7.63 -8.03
N GLU A 27 6.79 7.09 -8.99
CA GLU A 27 5.97 5.89 -8.80
C GLU A 27 6.86 4.66 -8.46
N LEU A 28 8.03 4.52 -9.09
CA LEU A 28 8.99 3.46 -8.78
C LEU A 28 9.64 3.63 -7.40
N ALA A 29 9.99 4.86 -7.00
CA ALA A 29 10.54 5.12 -5.67
C ALA A 29 9.56 4.73 -4.56
N ILE A 30 8.27 5.03 -4.73
CA ILE A 30 7.20 4.64 -3.80
C ILE A 30 7.06 3.12 -3.73
N TYR A 31 7.09 2.45 -4.88
CA TYR A 31 7.02 1.00 -4.94
C TYR A 31 8.21 0.33 -4.23
N ASP A 32 9.42 0.82 -4.49
CA ASP A 32 10.65 0.31 -3.89
C ASP A 32 10.67 0.53 -2.37
N LEU A 33 10.18 1.69 -1.90
CA LEU A 33 9.98 1.98 -0.48
C LEU A 33 9.03 0.99 0.20
N MET A 34 7.89 0.65 -0.43
CA MET A 34 6.96 -0.34 0.10
C MET A 34 7.59 -1.74 0.18
N ILE A 35 8.33 -2.15 -0.86
CA ILE A 35 9.05 -3.43 -0.87
C ILE A 35 10.11 -3.47 0.24
N ASN A 36 10.90 -2.40 0.37
CA ASN A 36 11.93 -2.31 1.39
C ASN A 36 11.34 -2.38 2.80
N SER A 37 10.20 -1.72 3.02
CA SER A 37 9.46 -1.80 4.30
C SER A 37 8.99 -3.21 4.60
N LEU A 38 8.47 -3.94 3.60
CA LEU A 38 8.10 -5.35 3.75
C LEU A 38 9.30 -6.24 4.06
N ASN A 39 10.44 -5.99 3.42
CA ASN A 39 11.66 -6.75 3.63
C ASN A 39 12.21 -6.53 5.05
N ALA A 40 12.29 -5.27 5.49
CA ALA A 40 12.71 -4.91 6.85
C ALA A 40 11.77 -5.53 7.91
N TYR A 41 10.46 -5.50 7.68
CA TYR A 41 9.49 -6.17 8.55
C TYR A 41 9.73 -7.68 8.62
N LYS A 42 9.98 -8.34 7.48
CA LYS A 42 10.27 -9.78 7.44
C LYS A 42 11.55 -10.13 8.19
N ALA A 43 12.60 -9.32 8.06
CA ALA A 43 13.84 -9.50 8.81
C ALA A 43 13.60 -9.37 10.33
N SER A 44 12.93 -8.31 10.77
CA SER A 44 12.56 -8.12 12.19
C SER A 44 11.69 -9.26 12.74
N LEU A 45 10.78 -9.79 11.91
CA LEU A 45 9.96 -10.93 12.26
C LEU A 45 10.81 -12.20 12.47
N ASN A 46 11.75 -12.47 11.56
CA ASN A 46 12.68 -13.59 11.71
C ASN A 46 13.50 -13.48 13.01
N ASP A 47 14.01 -12.29 13.31
CA ASP A 47 14.81 -12.05 14.51
C ASP A 47 14.01 -12.32 15.79
N LYS A 48 12.76 -11.83 15.86
CA LYS A 48 11.85 -12.11 16.98
C LYS A 48 11.56 -13.60 17.15
N VAL A 49 11.32 -14.31 16.03
CA VAL A 49 11.10 -15.76 16.06
C VAL A 49 12.34 -16.48 16.57
N ASN A 50 13.53 -16.12 16.08
CA ASN A 50 14.79 -16.71 16.51
C ASN A 50 15.03 -16.49 18.01
N GLN A 51 14.90 -15.26 18.50
CA GLN A 51 15.04 -14.94 19.92
C GLN A 51 14.08 -15.74 20.80
N THR A 52 12.83 -15.88 20.37
CA THR A 52 11.82 -16.64 21.13
C THR A 52 12.14 -18.14 21.16
N ILE A 53 12.66 -18.70 20.08
CA ILE A 53 13.08 -20.10 20.03
C ILE A 53 14.25 -20.36 20.98
N GLU A 54 15.25 -19.47 21.01
CA GLU A 54 16.38 -19.61 21.94
C GLU A 54 15.91 -19.62 23.40
N LEU A 55 15.00 -18.72 23.78
CA LEU A 55 14.39 -18.72 25.13
C LEU A 55 13.66 -20.03 25.46
N ILE A 56 12.87 -20.56 24.51
CA ILE A 56 12.14 -21.83 24.71
C ILE A 56 13.12 -23.00 24.89
N LYS A 57 14.24 -23.01 24.17
CA LYS A 57 15.26 -24.06 24.25
C LYS A 57 15.96 -24.06 25.60
N GLU A 58 16.34 -22.88 26.09
CA GLU A 58 16.95 -22.71 27.42
C GLU A 58 16.04 -23.26 28.53
N GLU A 59 14.72 -23.12 28.39
CA GLU A 59 13.76 -23.52 29.43
C GLU A 59 13.32 -25.00 29.36
N ASN A 60 13.27 -25.63 28.17
CA ASN A 60 12.47 -26.85 28.00
C ASN A 60 13.12 -28.05 27.28
N ASN A 61 14.39 -28.00 26.85
CA ASN A 61 15.04 -29.11 26.10
C ASN A 61 14.17 -29.63 24.92
N ILE A 62 13.48 -28.74 24.20
CA ILE A 62 12.54 -29.11 23.11
C ILE A 62 13.29 -29.18 21.77
N PHE A 63 13.01 -30.24 20.98
CA PHE A 63 13.73 -30.58 19.74
C PHE A 63 12.94 -30.37 18.43
N ASN A 64 11.74 -29.78 18.44
CA ASN A 64 10.94 -29.60 17.22
C ASN A 64 10.80 -28.14 16.78
N ASP A 65 11.94 -27.58 16.35
CA ASP A 65 12.10 -26.16 16.02
C ASP A 65 11.20 -25.69 14.86
N GLU A 66 10.92 -26.54 13.87
CA GLU A 66 10.23 -26.12 12.64
C GLU A 66 8.75 -25.81 12.88
N LYS A 67 8.02 -26.69 13.58
CA LYS A 67 6.60 -26.45 13.91
C LYS A 67 6.41 -25.26 14.86
N ILE A 68 7.35 -25.05 15.79
CA ILE A 68 7.31 -23.91 16.71
C ILE A 68 7.56 -22.63 15.92
N ARG A 69 8.58 -22.62 15.05
CA ARG A 69 8.90 -21.52 14.14
C ARG A 69 7.70 -21.13 13.29
N GLU A 70 7.03 -22.08 12.63
CA GLU A 70 5.83 -21.83 11.83
C GLU A 70 4.71 -21.16 12.64
N LYS A 71 4.45 -21.65 13.86
CA LYS A 71 3.45 -21.06 14.75
C LYS A 71 3.82 -19.65 15.21
N LEU A 72 5.08 -19.42 15.56
CA LEU A 72 5.57 -18.10 15.96
C LEU A 72 5.49 -17.10 14.80
N PHE A 73 5.88 -17.51 13.59
CA PHE A 73 5.68 -16.69 12.39
C PHE A 73 4.22 -16.35 12.16
N TYR A 74 3.32 -17.32 12.31
CA TYR A 74 1.89 -17.09 12.20
C TYR A 74 1.39 -16.09 13.26
N TRP A 75 1.76 -16.27 14.53
CA TRP A 75 1.31 -15.39 15.61
C TRP A 75 1.89 -13.99 15.52
N PHE A 76 3.20 -13.85 15.39
CA PHE A 76 3.82 -12.53 15.24
C PHE A 76 3.40 -11.85 13.94
N GLY A 77 3.18 -12.62 12.86
CA GLY A 77 2.67 -12.09 11.60
C GLY A 77 1.21 -11.63 11.67
N LYS A 78 0.38 -12.33 12.46
CA LYS A 78 -1.07 -12.05 12.59
C LYS A 78 -1.39 -10.97 13.62
N TYR A 79 -0.70 -10.99 14.75
CA TYR A 79 -0.96 -10.10 15.88
C TYR A 79 0.07 -8.96 15.99
N GLY A 80 1.20 -9.05 15.29
CA GLY A 80 2.15 -7.96 15.17
C GLY A 80 1.65 -6.89 14.21
N LYS A 81 1.91 -5.63 14.54
CA LYS A 81 1.65 -4.52 13.63
C LYS A 81 2.65 -4.57 12.50
N SER A 82 2.15 -4.44 11.28
CA SER A 82 2.98 -4.57 10.09
C SER A 82 2.90 -3.31 9.24
N PRO A 83 3.91 -3.03 8.40
CA PRO A 83 3.94 -1.78 7.66
C PRO A 83 2.75 -1.72 6.70
N ALA A 84 2.13 -0.56 6.65
CA ALA A 84 1.04 -0.25 5.74
C ALA A 84 1.16 1.19 5.28
N PHE A 85 0.71 1.44 4.05
CA PHE A 85 0.79 2.75 3.45
C PHE A 85 -0.46 3.07 2.64
N ILE A 86 -0.77 4.36 2.58
CA ILE A 86 -1.52 4.98 1.49
C ILE A 86 -0.66 6.15 1.00
N PHE A 87 -0.21 6.12 -0.25
CA PHE A 87 0.38 7.29 -0.91
C PHE A 87 -0.62 7.86 -1.90
N VAL A 88 -0.86 9.16 -1.83
CA VAL A 88 -1.67 9.91 -2.79
C VAL A 88 -0.72 10.81 -3.57
N LEU A 89 -0.49 10.47 -4.84
CA LEU A 89 0.34 11.25 -5.75
C LEU A 89 -0.50 12.30 -6.47
N ASN A 90 0.16 13.35 -6.94
CA ASN A 90 -0.46 14.50 -7.60
C ASN A 90 -1.53 15.19 -6.74
N TYR A 91 -1.31 15.22 -5.43
CA TYR A 91 -2.16 15.98 -4.53
C TYR A 91 -2.01 17.48 -4.80
N ASP A 92 -3.15 18.15 -4.96
CA ASP A 92 -3.27 19.59 -5.12
C ASP A 92 -4.25 20.12 -4.05
N SER A 93 -3.75 20.93 -3.13
CA SER A 93 -4.57 21.47 -2.04
C SER A 93 -5.74 22.31 -2.53
N ALA A 94 -5.59 23.04 -3.64
CA ALA A 94 -6.66 23.88 -4.17
C ALA A 94 -7.82 23.04 -4.74
N LEU A 95 -7.54 21.82 -5.19
CA LEU A 95 -8.54 20.94 -5.79
C LEU A 95 -9.09 19.90 -4.81
N HIS A 96 -8.26 19.43 -3.88
CA HIS A 96 -8.52 18.21 -3.12
C HIS A 96 -8.68 18.42 -1.61
N GLU A 97 -8.59 19.66 -1.09
CA GLU A 97 -8.68 19.93 0.35
C GLU A 97 -9.94 19.37 1.02
N HIS A 98 -11.07 19.38 0.32
CA HIS A 98 -12.35 18.89 0.84
C HIS A 98 -12.41 17.34 0.97
N ASN A 99 -11.44 16.62 0.40
CA ASN A 99 -11.32 15.15 0.52
C ASN A 99 -10.30 14.71 1.59
N VAL A 100 -9.68 15.66 2.30
CA VAL A 100 -8.67 15.37 3.31
C VAL A 100 -9.04 15.99 4.65
N PHE A 101 -8.71 15.31 5.74
CA PHE A 101 -8.90 15.82 7.10
C PHE A 101 -7.70 15.50 7.99
N GLY A 102 -7.38 16.47 8.86
CA GLY A 102 -6.24 16.39 9.76
C GLY A 102 -4.91 16.33 9.02
N GLY A 103 -3.99 15.55 9.58
CA GLY A 103 -2.63 15.40 9.06
C GLY A 103 -1.59 16.17 9.86
N LYS A 104 -0.34 15.75 9.72
CA LYS A 104 0.83 16.40 10.30
C LYS A 104 1.59 17.10 9.19
N THR A 105 1.76 18.40 9.36
CA THR A 105 2.48 19.30 8.44
C THR A 105 3.82 19.77 9.01
N GLU A 106 4.14 19.41 10.25
CA GLU A 106 5.35 19.85 10.95
C GLU A 106 6.43 18.76 11.08
N ARG A 107 6.31 17.63 10.35
CA ARG A 107 7.36 16.59 10.37
C ARG A 107 8.58 17.02 9.58
N ALA A 108 9.76 16.52 9.97
CA ALA A 108 11.02 16.79 9.28
C ALA A 108 11.06 16.29 7.82
N CYS A 109 10.18 15.37 7.44
CA CYS A 109 10.03 14.91 6.07
C CYS A 109 9.14 15.80 5.19
N ILE A 110 8.35 16.72 5.77
CA ILE A 110 7.48 17.61 5.00
C ILE A 110 8.33 18.56 4.14
N GLY A 111 7.91 18.77 2.90
CA GLY A 111 8.62 19.55 1.90
C GLY A 111 9.82 18.83 1.26
N LYS A 112 10.18 17.63 1.70
CA LYS A 112 11.24 16.82 1.09
C LYS A 112 10.69 15.90 0.01
N LYS A 113 11.54 15.52 -0.95
CA LYS A 113 11.19 14.52 -1.98
C LYS A 113 11.12 13.13 -1.38
N ILE A 114 10.24 12.28 -1.90
CA ILE A 114 10.09 10.90 -1.41
C ILE A 114 11.34 10.03 -1.61
N ASN A 115 12.24 10.42 -2.52
CA ASN A 115 13.50 9.73 -2.79
C ASN A 115 14.70 10.33 -2.04
N ASP A 116 14.47 11.28 -1.13
CA ASP A 116 15.52 11.80 -0.25
C ASP A 116 15.89 10.74 0.80
N LEU A 117 17.17 10.39 0.91
CA LEU A 117 17.62 9.40 1.89
C LEU A 117 17.42 9.89 3.34
N ASN A 118 17.36 11.21 3.56
CA ASN A 118 17.19 11.79 4.89
C ASN A 118 15.79 11.62 5.48
N ILE A 119 14.82 11.10 4.71
CA ILE A 119 13.46 10.85 5.20
C ILE A 119 13.18 9.38 5.51
N ILE A 120 14.15 8.48 5.32
CA ILE A 120 13.95 7.04 5.55
C ILE A 120 13.45 6.76 6.96
N PHE A 121 14.08 7.34 7.99
CA PHE A 121 13.64 7.17 9.37
C PHE A 121 12.20 7.66 9.63
N ASP A 122 11.82 8.78 9.03
CA ASP A 122 10.45 9.28 9.13
C ASP A 122 9.46 8.31 8.46
N LEU A 123 9.80 7.81 7.27
CA LEU A 123 8.96 6.88 6.51
C LEU A 123 8.80 5.52 7.20
N GLU A 124 9.88 4.99 7.80
CA GLU A 124 9.82 3.77 8.61
C GLU A 124 8.84 3.94 9.77
N ARG A 125 8.87 5.08 10.46
CA ARG A 125 7.91 5.38 11.51
C ARG A 125 6.49 5.51 10.97
N ILE A 126 6.30 6.24 9.86
CA ILE A 126 4.99 6.47 9.25
C ILE A 126 4.34 5.15 8.80
N ALA A 127 5.13 4.16 8.38
CA ALA A 127 4.64 2.84 7.95
C ALA A 127 3.76 2.14 9.01
N TYR A 128 3.92 2.50 10.29
CA TYR A 128 3.19 1.93 11.41
C TYR A 128 2.16 2.89 12.00
N GLU A 129 1.82 3.95 11.30
CA GLU A 129 0.80 4.91 11.70
C GLU A 129 -0.39 4.86 10.74
N ASP A 130 -1.54 5.33 11.20
CA ASP A 130 -2.73 5.42 10.36
C ASP A 130 -2.74 6.70 9.53
N GLY A 131 -3.41 6.61 8.38
CA GLY A 131 -3.63 7.71 7.44
C GLY A 131 -2.79 7.62 6.17
N ALA A 132 -2.98 8.62 5.31
CA ALA A 132 -2.33 8.77 4.03
C ALA A 132 -1.15 9.74 4.08
N ILE A 133 -0.23 9.54 3.14
CA ILE A 133 0.87 10.44 2.80
C ILE A 133 0.48 11.12 1.50
N LEU A 134 0.38 12.45 1.53
CA LEU A 134 0.06 13.25 0.35
C LEU A 134 1.34 13.74 -0.30
N LEU A 135 1.48 13.49 -1.59
CA LEU A 135 2.62 13.91 -2.40
C LEU A 135 2.14 14.87 -3.49
N THR A 136 2.82 16.00 -3.61
CA THR A 136 2.63 16.91 -4.75
C THR A 136 3.03 16.23 -6.06
N ASN A 137 2.66 16.83 -7.19
CA ASN A 137 3.06 16.36 -8.54
C ASN A 137 4.58 16.28 -8.75
N ASN A 138 5.36 17.06 -7.98
CA ASN A 138 6.82 17.09 -8.00
C ASN A 138 7.46 16.11 -7.01
N GLY A 139 6.64 15.27 -6.35
CA GLY A 139 7.10 14.25 -5.41
C GLY A 139 7.47 14.77 -4.02
N LEU A 140 7.13 16.02 -3.69
CA LEU A 140 7.33 16.56 -2.34
C LEU A 140 6.25 16.06 -1.39
N ILE A 141 6.64 15.65 -0.18
CA ILE A 141 5.71 15.28 0.89
C ILE A 141 5.00 16.53 1.39
N HIS A 142 3.70 16.63 1.13
CA HIS A 142 2.87 17.74 1.60
C HIS A 142 2.43 17.53 3.05
N SER A 143 1.94 16.32 3.37
CA SER A 143 1.42 15.99 4.70
C SER A 143 1.39 14.48 4.91
N THR A 144 1.44 14.05 6.17
CA THR A 144 1.35 12.65 6.57
C THR A 144 0.19 12.45 7.55
N ASN A 145 -0.23 11.20 7.78
CA ASN A 145 -1.31 10.85 8.71
C ASN A 145 -2.65 11.54 8.38
N VAL A 146 -2.90 11.75 7.09
CA VAL A 146 -4.14 12.38 6.63
C VAL A 146 -5.26 11.36 6.57
N GLN A 147 -6.45 11.71 7.04
CA GLN A 147 -7.64 10.91 6.80
C GLN A 147 -8.25 11.30 5.44
N LEU A 148 -8.47 10.31 4.58
CA LEU A 148 -9.23 10.49 3.34
C LEU A 148 -10.73 10.48 3.68
N GLN A 149 -11.42 11.57 3.39
CA GLN A 149 -12.84 11.77 3.68
C GLN A 149 -13.62 12.13 2.42
N ASN A 150 -14.94 11.97 2.43
CA ASN A 150 -15.79 12.23 1.25
C ASN A 150 -15.35 11.43 0.01
N VAL A 151 -14.90 10.19 0.23
CA VAL A 151 -14.34 9.31 -0.80
C VAL A 151 -15.08 7.98 -0.86
N ASN A 152 -16.42 8.03 -0.86
CA ASN A 152 -17.26 6.84 -0.80
C ASN A 152 -17.13 6.00 -2.10
N PRO A 153 -16.56 4.78 -2.05
CA PRO A 153 -16.37 3.97 -3.24
C PRO A 153 -17.70 3.44 -3.81
N ALA A 154 -18.80 3.46 -3.05
CA ALA A 154 -20.10 3.02 -3.57
C ALA A 154 -20.59 3.86 -4.76
N GLU A 155 -20.09 5.09 -4.90
CA GLU A 155 -20.42 6.02 -5.99
C GLU A 155 -19.74 5.68 -7.31
N ILE A 156 -18.74 4.78 -7.30
CA ILE A 156 -18.06 4.31 -8.52
C ILE A 156 -19.01 3.47 -9.41
N TYR A 157 -19.94 2.72 -8.80
CA TYR A 157 -20.88 1.85 -9.51
C TYR A 157 -22.32 2.24 -9.20
N THR A 158 -22.87 3.15 -9.99
CA THR A 158 -24.20 3.74 -9.78
C THR A 158 -25.37 2.89 -10.30
N SER A 159 -25.16 1.85 -11.13
CA SER A 159 -26.29 1.24 -11.86
C SER A 159 -26.30 -0.29 -12.06
N LYS A 160 -25.30 -1.05 -11.60
CA LYS A 160 -25.26 -2.51 -11.79
C LYS A 160 -24.77 -3.27 -10.56
N ARG A 161 -25.51 -3.19 -9.46
CA ARG A 161 -25.36 -4.21 -8.40
C ARG A 161 -26.02 -5.49 -8.88
N VAL A 162 -25.23 -6.48 -9.25
CA VAL A 162 -25.71 -7.87 -9.34
C VAL A 162 -26.10 -8.26 -7.91
N LYS A 163 -27.38 -8.58 -7.69
CA LYS A 163 -27.84 -9.13 -6.40
C LYS A 163 -26.94 -10.33 -6.05
N ASN A 164 -26.36 -10.31 -4.85
CA ASN A 164 -25.55 -11.39 -4.24
C ASN A 164 -24.03 -11.43 -4.53
N GLU A 165 -23.42 -10.44 -5.20
CA GLU A 165 -21.95 -10.38 -5.25
C GLU A 165 -21.36 -9.69 -4.00
N HIS A 166 -20.29 -10.28 -3.43
CA HIS A 166 -19.50 -9.64 -2.37
C HIS A 166 -18.94 -8.30 -2.86
N LYS A 167 -19.04 -7.26 -2.00
CA LYS A 167 -18.59 -5.89 -2.31
C LYS A 167 -17.17 -5.83 -2.87
N ASP A 168 -16.24 -6.63 -2.33
CA ASP A 168 -14.85 -6.70 -2.80
C ASP A 168 -14.74 -7.01 -4.30
N LYS A 169 -15.52 -7.99 -4.79
CA LYS A 169 -15.49 -8.43 -6.18
C LYS A 169 -16.02 -7.36 -7.14
N LEU A 170 -17.02 -6.58 -6.72
CA LEU A 170 -17.57 -5.48 -7.50
C LEU A 170 -16.49 -4.46 -7.86
N PHE A 171 -15.63 -4.15 -6.89
CA PHE A 171 -14.49 -3.23 -7.07
C PHE A 171 -13.28 -3.87 -7.78
N GLY A 172 -13.34 -5.18 -8.02
CA GLY A 172 -12.29 -5.94 -8.69
C GLY A 172 -11.22 -6.51 -7.75
N PHE A 173 -11.43 -6.46 -6.43
CA PHE A 173 -10.57 -7.15 -5.48
C PHE A 173 -10.79 -8.66 -5.57
N ARG A 174 -9.70 -9.44 -5.45
CA ARG A 174 -9.74 -10.91 -5.52
C ARG A 174 -9.66 -11.60 -4.17
N GLN A 175 -9.46 -10.83 -3.12
CA GLN A 175 -9.47 -11.24 -1.72
C GLN A 175 -10.17 -10.17 -0.89
N PRO A 176 -10.66 -10.48 0.31
CA PRO A 176 -11.18 -9.49 1.24
C PRO A 176 -10.15 -8.38 1.49
N VAL A 177 -10.61 -7.13 1.55
CA VAL A 177 -9.76 -5.98 1.87
C VAL A 177 -10.37 -5.13 2.97
N ASN A 178 -9.53 -4.43 3.71
CA ASN A 178 -9.97 -3.51 4.76
C ASN A 178 -10.30 -2.11 4.21
N THR A 179 -10.74 -1.22 5.10
CA THR A 179 -11.16 0.15 4.78
C THR A 179 -10.10 0.95 4.03
N ARG A 180 -8.80 0.70 4.27
CA ARG A 180 -7.68 1.37 3.58
C ARG A 180 -7.80 1.27 2.05
N HIS A 181 -8.11 0.08 1.55
CA HIS A 181 -8.22 -0.17 0.11
C HIS A 181 -9.50 0.46 -0.47
N TYR A 182 -10.60 0.42 0.28
CA TYR A 182 -11.86 1.06 -0.11
C TYR A 182 -11.73 2.58 -0.19
N SER A 183 -11.14 3.22 0.82
CA SER A 183 -10.87 4.66 0.83
C SER A 183 -9.92 5.06 -0.29
N SER A 184 -8.90 4.25 -0.57
CA SER A 184 -7.95 4.52 -1.66
C SER A 184 -8.59 4.40 -3.05
N LEU A 185 -9.47 3.42 -3.24
CA LEU A 185 -10.23 3.28 -4.47
C LEU A 185 -11.16 4.49 -4.67
N GLY A 186 -11.94 4.83 -3.65
CA GLY A 186 -12.84 5.99 -3.70
C GLY A 186 -12.09 7.30 -3.88
N ALA A 187 -10.95 7.47 -3.20
CA ALA A 187 -10.12 8.67 -3.34
C ALA A 187 -9.58 8.81 -4.76
N SER A 188 -9.15 7.71 -5.39
CA SER A 188 -8.69 7.75 -6.78
C SER A 188 -9.79 8.12 -7.79
N PHE A 189 -11.07 7.99 -7.39
CA PHE A 189 -12.22 8.38 -8.19
C PHE A 189 -12.60 9.86 -7.96
N HIS A 190 -12.67 10.28 -6.69
CA HIS A 190 -13.13 11.62 -6.29
C HIS A 190 -12.04 12.69 -6.39
N MET A 191 -10.78 12.35 -6.10
CA MET A 191 -9.64 13.26 -6.21
C MET A 191 -9.07 13.16 -7.63
N PHE A 192 -9.68 13.88 -8.57
CA PHE A 192 -9.32 13.81 -9.99
C PHE A 192 -7.82 14.09 -10.22
N GLY A 193 -7.20 13.31 -11.10
CA GLY A 193 -5.77 13.42 -11.43
C GLY A 193 -4.82 12.71 -10.46
N THR A 194 -5.32 12.24 -9.30
CA THR A 194 -4.47 11.51 -8.35
C THR A 194 -4.22 10.07 -8.77
N ILE A 195 -3.07 9.56 -8.33
CA ILE A 195 -2.71 8.14 -8.40
C ILE A 195 -2.51 7.70 -6.96
N ILE A 196 -3.11 6.57 -6.57
CA ILE A 196 -3.06 6.13 -5.18
C ILE A 196 -2.38 4.77 -5.10
N TYR A 197 -1.38 4.65 -4.25
CA TYR A 197 -0.74 3.39 -3.92
C TYR A 197 -1.12 2.96 -2.52
N THR A 198 -1.39 1.67 -2.34
CA THR A 198 -1.51 1.10 -0.99
C THR A 198 -0.60 -0.09 -0.79
N LEU A 199 -0.09 -0.22 0.43
CA LEU A 199 0.43 -1.46 0.97
C LEU A 199 -0.56 -1.98 2.02
N GLY A 200 -1.14 -3.15 1.76
CA GLY A 200 -2.09 -3.78 2.68
C GLY A 200 -1.40 -4.41 3.89
N GLU A 201 -1.88 -4.10 5.08
CA GLU A 201 -1.32 -4.61 6.34
C GLU A 201 -1.42 -6.13 6.44
N GLU A 202 -2.60 -6.70 6.26
CA GLU A 202 -2.79 -8.16 6.35
C GLU A 202 -2.37 -8.86 5.05
N SER A 203 -2.84 -8.34 3.91
CA SER A 203 -2.66 -8.99 2.61
C SER A 203 -1.25 -8.88 2.04
N LYS A 204 -0.44 -7.92 2.55
CA LYS A 204 0.87 -7.51 2.02
C LYS A 204 0.88 -7.10 0.57
N GLN A 205 -0.28 -6.98 -0.08
CA GLN A 205 -0.34 -6.65 -1.50
C GLN A 205 -0.16 -5.16 -1.70
N ILE A 206 0.61 -4.83 -2.72
CA ILE A 206 0.72 -3.47 -3.24
C ILE A 206 -0.30 -3.30 -4.35
N ARG A 207 -1.11 -2.25 -4.27
CA ARG A 207 -2.13 -1.91 -5.27
C ARG A 207 -1.98 -0.47 -5.71
N ARG A 208 -2.20 -0.25 -7.01
CA ARG A 208 -2.23 1.08 -7.64
C ARG A 208 -3.64 1.35 -8.14
N PHE A 209 -4.20 2.48 -7.73
CA PHE A 209 -5.53 2.94 -8.10
C PHE A 209 -5.45 4.24 -8.89
N GLN A 210 -6.29 4.34 -9.91
CA GLN A 210 -6.45 5.56 -10.71
C GLN A 210 -7.90 5.57 -11.24
N GLN A 211 -8.59 6.71 -11.13
CA GLN A 211 -9.96 6.89 -11.63
C GLN A 211 -10.94 5.81 -11.14
N GLY A 212 -10.86 5.42 -9.87
CA GLY A 212 -11.77 4.45 -9.27
C GLY A 212 -11.57 3.01 -9.71
N ILE A 213 -10.43 2.67 -10.32
CA ILE A 213 -10.10 1.29 -10.70
C ILE A 213 -8.71 0.87 -10.22
N ILE A 214 -8.54 -0.43 -9.99
CA ILE A 214 -7.22 -1.06 -9.81
C ILE A 214 -6.53 -1.09 -11.19
N THR A 215 -5.40 -0.40 -11.30
CA THR A 215 -4.57 -0.33 -12.52
C THR A 215 -3.33 -1.21 -12.42
N PHE A 216 -2.89 -1.55 -11.20
CA PHE A 216 -1.84 -2.53 -10.95
C PHE A 216 -2.04 -3.20 -9.58
N SER A 217 -1.61 -4.45 -9.46
CA SER A 217 -1.58 -5.18 -8.20
C SER A 217 -0.45 -6.20 -8.20
N THR A 218 0.18 -6.42 -7.05
CA THR A 218 1.10 -7.55 -6.87
C THR A 218 0.37 -8.90 -6.84
N LEU A 219 -0.94 -8.90 -6.59
CA LEU A 219 -1.77 -10.10 -6.67
C LEU A 219 -2.05 -10.44 -8.15
N LYS A 220 -1.62 -11.63 -8.59
CA LYS A 220 -1.63 -12.05 -10.01
C LYS A 220 -3.01 -11.96 -10.65
N GLU A 221 -4.03 -12.38 -9.93
CA GLU A 221 -5.43 -12.42 -10.39
C GLU A 221 -6.02 -11.02 -10.56
N GLU A 222 -5.63 -10.07 -9.71
CA GLU A 222 -6.00 -8.66 -9.83
C GLU A 222 -5.23 -7.99 -10.96
N ASN A 223 -3.91 -8.25 -11.07
CA ASN A 223 -3.08 -7.64 -12.11
C ASN A 223 -3.54 -8.01 -13.53
N SER A 224 -3.97 -9.26 -13.70
CA SER A 224 -4.50 -9.75 -14.98
C SER A 224 -5.78 -9.01 -15.40
N LEU A 225 -6.64 -8.65 -14.44
CA LEU A 225 -7.80 -7.80 -14.68
C LEU A 225 -7.39 -6.35 -14.93
N ALA A 226 -6.43 -5.85 -14.15
CA ALA A 226 -5.97 -4.48 -14.22
C ALA A 226 -5.41 -4.16 -15.62
N LYS A 227 -4.57 -5.05 -16.18
CA LYS A 227 -4.07 -4.94 -17.58
C LYS A 227 -5.20 -4.82 -18.62
N ARG A 228 -6.36 -5.46 -18.40
CA ARG A 228 -7.52 -5.34 -19.29
C ARG A 228 -8.28 -4.01 -19.12
N ARG A 229 -8.36 -3.50 -17.88
CA ARG A 229 -9.04 -2.23 -17.57
C ARG A 229 -8.22 -1.03 -18.03
N VAL A 230 -6.90 -1.07 -17.88
CA VAL A 230 -5.96 -0.04 -18.34
C VAL A 230 -6.09 0.20 -19.85
N LYS A 231 -6.28 -0.84 -20.66
CA LYS A 231 -6.53 -0.68 -22.10
C LYS A 231 -7.78 0.14 -22.45
N LYS A 232 -8.68 0.39 -21.50
CA LYS A 232 -9.86 1.26 -21.69
C LYS A 232 -9.60 2.71 -21.27
N LEU A 233 -8.49 2.96 -20.59
CA LEU A 233 -8.04 4.30 -20.21
C LEU A 233 -7.17 4.96 -21.29
N LEU A 234 -6.57 4.13 -22.16
CA LEU A 234 -5.88 4.52 -23.39
C LEU A 234 -6.87 4.61 -24.54
#